data_AF-A0A924AYB0-F1
#
_entry.id   AF-A0A924AYB0-F1
#
_cell.length_a   1.000
_cell.length_b   1.000
_cell.length_c   1.000
_cell.angle_alpha   90.00
_cell.angle_beta   90.00
_cell.angle_gamma   90.00
#
_symmetry.space_group_name_H-M   'P 1'
#
loop_
_entity.id
_entity.type
_entity.pdbx_description
1 polymer ?
#
loop_
_entity_poly.entity_id
_entity_poly.type
_entity_poly.pdbx_seq_one_letter_code
_entity_poly.pdbx_strand_id
1 'polypeptide(L)'
;MKYSNKQILKIEETAKKNKKDLTHITDKSKLSTEDIFKIGLCKHFVQHAVTKKLKLKDLADLVGVPVTRMSEITNYKIEKFSVDQLLKNLSALAKHDTQVKENLIFLGKAVGMPILPVTITKKLTKDLTEAASLR
;
A
#
# COMPACT_ATOMS: atom_id res chain seq x y z
N MET A 1 -4.41 5.07 35.97
CA MET A 1 -5.21 4.60 34.81
C MET A 1 -6.39 5.55 34.64
N LYS A 2 -6.55 6.19 33.47
CA LYS A 2 -7.32 7.45 33.31
C LYS A 2 -8.78 7.30 32.88
N TYR A 3 -9.32 6.08 32.76
CA TYR A 3 -10.71 5.86 32.33
C TYR A 3 -11.35 4.67 33.05
N SER A 4 -12.62 4.84 33.42
CA SER A 4 -13.50 3.81 34.00
C SER A 4 -13.98 2.84 32.92
N ASN A 5 -14.25 1.58 33.29
CA ASN A 5 -14.76 0.54 32.39
C ASN A 5 -16.03 0.99 31.61
N LYS A 6 -16.92 1.76 32.25
CA LYS A 6 -18.10 2.35 31.57
C LYS A 6 -17.72 3.36 30.47
N GLN A 7 -16.63 4.09 30.66
CA GLN A 7 -16.13 5.05 29.68
C GLN A 7 -15.47 4.32 28.51
N ILE A 8 -14.75 3.23 28.77
CA ILE A 8 -14.13 2.39 27.74
C ILE A 8 -15.21 1.79 26.81
N LEU A 9 -16.29 1.24 27.39
CA LEU A 9 -17.40 0.67 26.61
C LEU A 9 -18.10 1.72 25.73
N LYS A 10 -18.33 2.93 26.24
CA LYS A 10 -18.88 4.04 25.45
C LYS A 10 -17.97 4.45 24.29
N ILE A 11 -16.66 4.49 24.52
CA ILE A 11 -15.67 4.78 23.46
C ILE A 11 -15.72 3.71 22.38
N GLU A 12 -15.82 2.43 22.77
CA GLU A 12 -15.88 1.31 21.83
C GLU A 12 -17.16 1.33 20.98
N GLU A 13 -18.33 1.61 21.57
CA GLU A 13 -19.60 1.77 20.84
C GLU A 13 -19.55 2.94 19.86
N THR A 14 -18.99 4.07 20.29
CA THR A 14 -18.87 5.27 19.45
C THR A 14 -17.90 5.03 18.28
N ALA A 15 -16.79 4.32 18.53
CA ALA A 15 -15.83 3.92 17.50
C ALA A 15 -16.44 2.92 16.49
N LYS A 16 -17.31 2.00 16.94
CA LYS A 16 -18.04 1.08 16.04
C LYS A 16 -19.04 1.81 15.16
N LYS A 17 -19.78 2.79 15.71
CA LYS A 17 -20.72 3.64 14.93
C LYS A 17 -20.00 4.51 13.90
N ASN A 18 -18.91 5.15 14.29
CA ASN A 18 -18.16 6.07 13.43
C ASN A 18 -17.15 5.35 12.53
N LYS A 19 -17.15 4.02 12.47
CA LYS A 19 -16.19 3.21 11.69
C LYS A 19 -16.14 3.60 10.21
N LYS A 20 -17.25 4.13 9.67
CA LYS A 20 -17.36 4.65 8.31
C LYS A 20 -16.60 5.97 8.10
N ASP A 21 -16.48 6.78 9.16
CA ASP A 21 -15.81 8.10 9.16
C ASP A 21 -14.34 8.03 9.63
N LEU A 22 -13.90 6.88 10.15
CA LEU A 22 -12.51 6.64 10.55
C LEU A 22 -11.54 6.52 9.36
N THR A 23 -12.07 6.39 8.15
CA THR A 23 -11.31 6.35 6.91
C THR A 23 -11.91 7.35 5.94
N HIS A 24 -11.09 8.01 5.12
CA HIS A 24 -11.58 8.93 4.07
C HIS A 24 -12.42 8.25 2.98
N ILE A 25 -12.63 6.93 3.07
CA ILE A 25 -13.45 6.14 2.18
C ILE A 25 -14.88 6.11 2.75
N THR A 26 -15.69 7.08 2.35
CA THR A 26 -17.05 7.28 2.85
C THR A 26 -18.05 6.22 2.36
N ASP A 27 -17.84 5.61 1.19
CA ASP A 27 -18.73 4.57 0.65
C ASP A 27 -18.00 3.60 -0.30
N LYS A 28 -17.81 2.35 0.14
CA LYS A 28 -17.11 1.32 -0.64
C LYS A 28 -17.85 0.88 -1.91
N SER A 29 -19.15 1.13 -1.97
CA SER A 29 -20.01 0.73 -3.09
C SER A 29 -19.95 1.66 -4.29
N LYS A 30 -19.39 2.88 -4.12
CA LYS A 30 -19.23 3.90 -5.16
C LYS A 30 -17.79 4.07 -5.65
N LEU A 31 -16.88 3.22 -5.19
CA LEU A 31 -15.48 3.31 -5.56
C LEU A 31 -15.25 2.83 -6.99
N SER A 32 -14.42 3.56 -7.73
CA SER A 32 -13.95 3.11 -9.03
C SER A 32 -13.04 1.88 -8.86
N THR A 33 -12.87 1.11 -9.94
CA THR A 33 -11.91 -0.01 -9.97
C THR A 33 -10.49 0.43 -9.60
N GLU A 34 -10.09 1.62 -10.03
CA GLU A 34 -8.79 2.21 -9.70
C GLU A 34 -8.67 2.48 -8.20
N ASP A 35 -9.71 3.05 -7.59
CA ASP A 35 -9.71 3.36 -6.16
C ASP A 35 -9.69 2.09 -5.30
N ILE A 36 -10.45 1.07 -5.69
CA ILE A 36 -10.40 -0.26 -5.06
C ILE A 36 -8.98 -0.80 -5.09
N PHE A 37 -8.28 -0.65 -6.22
CA PHE A 37 -6.91 -1.09 -6.37
C PHE A 37 -5.95 -0.30 -5.48
N LYS A 38 -6.04 1.04 -5.45
CA LYS A 38 -5.25 1.89 -4.55
C LYS A 38 -5.45 1.54 -3.09
N ILE A 39 -6.68 1.28 -2.67
CA ILE A 39 -7.00 0.84 -1.30
C ILE A 39 -6.34 -0.50 -1.00
N GLY A 40 -6.39 -1.45 -1.94
CA GLY A 40 -5.70 -2.73 -1.84
C GLY A 40 -4.20 -2.56 -1.62
N LEU A 41 -3.56 -1.66 -2.39
CA LEU A 41 -2.15 -1.34 -2.22
C LEU A 41 -1.84 -0.71 -0.85
N CYS A 42 -2.64 0.27 -0.41
CA CYS A 42 -2.49 0.88 0.92
C CYS A 42 -2.62 -0.15 2.06
N LYS A 43 -3.51 -1.14 1.91
CA LYS A 43 -3.73 -2.19 2.90
C LYS A 43 -2.46 -3.00 3.19
N HIS A 44 -1.61 -3.23 2.19
CA HIS A 44 -0.35 -3.94 2.40
C HIS A 44 0.61 -3.18 3.33
N PHE A 45 0.66 -1.84 3.27
CA PHE A 45 1.45 -1.04 4.21
C PHE A 45 0.91 -1.15 5.63
N VAL A 46 -0.41 -1.06 5.80
CA VAL A 46 -1.06 -1.18 7.12
C VAL A 46 -0.84 -2.57 7.71
N GLN A 47 -1.04 -3.63 6.91
CA GLN A 47 -0.81 -5.00 7.33
C GLN A 47 0.65 -5.21 7.76
N HIS A 48 1.61 -4.74 6.95
CA HIS A 48 3.02 -4.83 7.29
C HIS A 48 3.35 -4.12 8.61
N ALA A 49 2.83 -2.90 8.80
CA ALA A 49 3.03 -2.12 10.02
C ALA A 49 2.48 -2.85 11.27
N VAL A 50 1.29 -3.44 11.16
CA VAL A 50 0.64 -4.20 12.23
C VAL A 50 1.40 -5.49 12.54
N THR A 51 1.75 -6.28 11.52
CA THR A 51 2.46 -7.55 11.68
C THR A 51 3.82 -7.36 12.34
N LYS A 52 4.56 -6.31 11.96
CA LYS A 52 5.89 -6.03 12.52
C LYS A 52 5.88 -5.06 13.71
N LYS A 53 4.70 -4.62 14.18
CA LYS A 53 4.52 -3.62 15.24
C LYS A 53 5.38 -2.35 15.01
N LEU A 54 5.50 -1.92 13.76
CA LEU A 54 6.30 -0.76 13.38
C LEU A 54 5.54 0.53 13.68
N LYS A 55 6.26 1.54 14.17
CA LYS A 55 5.70 2.89 14.24
C LYS A 55 5.67 3.48 12.84
N LEU A 56 4.82 4.48 12.65
CA LEU A 56 4.70 5.18 11.37
C LEU A 56 6.04 5.74 10.86
N LYS A 57 6.90 6.20 11.79
CA LYS A 57 8.25 6.68 11.46
C LYS A 57 9.12 5.57 10.89
N ASP A 58 9.20 4.44 11.59
CA ASP A 58 10.00 3.28 11.17
C ASP A 58 9.54 2.75 9.80
N LEU A 59 8.22 2.74 9.56
CA LEU A 59 7.64 2.37 8.26
C LEU A 59 8.01 3.36 7.16
N ALA A 60 7.99 4.66 7.45
CA ALA A 60 8.36 5.71 6.53
C ALA A 60 9.86 5.64 6.16
N ASP A 61 10.71 5.38 7.15
CA ASP A 61 12.15 5.22 6.98
C ASP A 61 12.48 3.96 6.14
N LEU A 62 11.79 2.84 6.37
CA LEU A 62 11.95 1.61 5.58
C LEU A 62 11.59 1.78 4.10
N VAL A 63 10.58 2.60 3.82
CA VAL A 63 10.12 2.86 2.44
C VAL A 63 10.89 4.03 1.80
N GLY A 64 11.60 4.83 2.61
CA GLY A 64 12.31 6.03 2.15
C GLY A 64 11.37 7.16 1.73
N VAL A 65 10.23 7.30 2.41
CA VAL A 65 9.25 8.37 2.15
C VAL A 65 9.03 9.23 3.39
N PRO A 66 8.61 10.50 3.24
CA PRO A 66 8.26 11.33 4.39
C PRO A 66 7.17 10.69 5.25
N VAL A 67 7.29 10.85 6.58
CA VAL A 67 6.31 10.36 7.56
C VAL A 67 4.90 10.90 7.26
N THR A 68 4.79 12.12 6.75
CA THR A 68 3.53 12.70 6.28
C THR A 68 2.91 11.86 5.18
N ARG A 69 3.66 11.49 4.14
CA ARG A 69 3.18 10.61 3.07
C ARG A 69 2.81 9.23 3.58
N MET A 70 3.58 8.66 4.49
CA MET A 70 3.25 7.37 5.08
C MET A 70 1.92 7.43 5.87
N SER A 71 1.69 8.52 6.61
CA SER A 71 0.40 8.77 7.28
C SER A 71 -0.75 8.80 6.29
N GLU A 72 -0.57 9.47 5.15
CA GLU A 72 -1.60 9.55 4.12
C GLU A 72 -1.92 8.17 3.50
N ILE A 73 -0.90 7.34 3.29
CA ILE A 73 -1.05 5.96 2.80
C ILE A 73 -1.80 5.11 3.84
N THR A 74 -1.39 5.15 5.11
CA THR A 74 -2.03 4.35 6.17
C THR A 74 -3.46 4.78 6.47
N ASN A 75 -3.79 6.05 6.22
CA ASN A 75 -5.14 6.61 6.36
C ASN A 75 -5.98 6.53 5.07
N TYR A 76 -5.49 5.81 4.05
CA TYR A 76 -6.19 5.59 2.79
C TYR A 76 -6.59 6.87 2.04
N LYS A 77 -5.74 7.92 2.06
CA LYS A 77 -5.94 9.14 1.26
C LYS A 77 -5.56 8.91 -0.22
N ILE A 78 -6.26 7.98 -0.87
CA ILE A 78 -5.96 7.47 -2.21
C ILE A 78 -6.01 8.53 -3.32
N GLU A 79 -6.78 9.61 -3.14
CA GLU A 79 -6.88 10.72 -4.10
C GLU A 79 -5.52 11.40 -4.36
N LYS A 80 -4.60 11.32 -3.40
CA LYS A 80 -3.28 11.96 -3.48
C LYS A 80 -2.23 11.09 -4.17
N PHE A 81 -2.54 9.84 -4.47
CA PHE A 81 -1.58 8.87 -4.98
C PHE A 81 -2.06 8.24 -6.27
N SER A 82 -1.14 8.12 -7.22
CA SER A 82 -1.35 7.22 -8.37
C SER A 82 -1.03 5.78 -7.99
N VAL A 83 -1.58 4.84 -8.76
CA VAL A 83 -1.28 3.41 -8.63
C VAL A 83 0.22 3.14 -8.72
N ASP A 84 0.91 3.77 -9.68
CA ASP A 84 2.37 3.63 -9.86
C ASP A 84 3.18 4.09 -8.65
N GLN A 85 2.78 5.20 -8.03
CA GLN A 85 3.47 5.71 -6.84
C GLN A 85 3.33 4.74 -5.67
N LEU A 86 2.13 4.17 -5.47
CA LEU A 86 1.89 3.17 -4.44
C LEU A 86 2.69 1.89 -4.70
N LEU A 87 2.71 1.40 -5.94
CA LEU A 87 3.51 0.23 -6.34
C LEU A 87 5.01 0.44 -6.16
N LYS A 88 5.52 1.63 -6.50
CA LYS A 88 6.94 1.98 -6.30
C LYS A 88 7.30 1.96 -4.81
N ASN A 89 6.46 2.55 -3.97
CA ASN A 89 6.63 2.55 -2.51
C ASN A 89 6.53 1.12 -1.95
N LEU A 90 5.59 0.32 -2.48
CA LEU A 90 5.38 -1.06 -2.04
C LEU A 90 6.57 -1.94 -2.45
N SER A 91 7.18 -1.67 -3.60
CA SER A 91 8.39 -2.36 -4.07
C SER A 91 9.60 -2.05 -3.19
N ALA A 92 9.68 -0.83 -2.62
CA ALA A 92 10.69 -0.52 -1.60
C ALA A 92 10.44 -1.34 -0.32
N LEU A 93 9.18 -1.43 0.12
CA LEU A 93 8.78 -2.23 1.28
C LEU A 93 9.07 -3.73 1.09
N ALA A 94 8.84 -4.26 -0.11
CA ALA A 94 9.09 -5.66 -0.47
C ALA A 94 10.55 -6.08 -0.34
N LYS A 95 11.50 -5.15 -0.31
CA LYS A 95 12.92 -5.47 -0.02
C LYS A 95 13.14 -5.87 1.43
N HIS A 96 12.28 -5.41 2.33
CA HIS A 96 12.38 -5.61 3.77
C HIS A 96 11.35 -6.61 4.30
N ASP A 97 10.45 -7.10 3.44
CA ASP A 97 9.40 -8.04 3.79
C ASP A 97 9.09 -9.04 2.68
N THR A 98 9.37 -10.31 2.96
CA THR A 98 9.14 -11.45 2.07
C THR A 98 7.65 -11.65 1.75
N GLN A 99 6.75 -11.41 2.71
CA GLN A 99 5.30 -11.55 2.51
C GLN A 99 4.77 -10.43 1.59
N VAL A 100 5.27 -9.20 1.74
CA VAL A 100 4.91 -8.10 0.82
C VAL A 100 5.45 -8.38 -0.58
N LYS A 101 6.66 -8.96 -0.69
CA LYS A 101 7.25 -9.37 -1.96
C LYS A 101 6.43 -10.46 -2.67
N GLU A 102 6.01 -11.50 -1.94
CA GLU A 102 5.17 -12.57 -2.51
C GLU A 102 3.81 -12.07 -2.96
N ASN A 103 3.18 -11.18 -2.19
CA ASN A 103 1.92 -10.54 -2.57
C ASN A 103 2.08 -9.67 -3.83
N LEU A 104 3.20 -8.94 -3.96
CA LEU A 104 3.53 -8.20 -5.18
C LEU A 104 3.73 -9.14 -6.37
N ILE A 105 4.49 -10.22 -6.19
CA ILE A 105 4.73 -11.25 -7.22
C ILE A 105 3.41 -11.86 -7.69
N PHE A 106 2.52 -12.19 -6.77
CA PHE A 106 1.19 -12.70 -7.07
C PHE A 106 0.36 -11.66 -7.83
N LEU A 107 0.36 -10.40 -7.37
CA LEU A 107 -0.35 -9.31 -8.03
C LEU A 107 0.11 -9.16 -9.48
N GLY A 108 1.40 -8.94 -9.75
CA GLY A 108 1.83 -8.77 -11.15
C GLY A 108 1.70 -10.02 -12.02
N LYS A 109 1.72 -11.24 -11.45
CA LYS A 109 1.30 -12.45 -12.17
C LYS A 109 -0.18 -12.40 -12.56
N ALA A 110 -1.05 -11.93 -11.66
CA ALA A 110 -2.49 -11.83 -11.88
C ALA A 110 -2.88 -10.68 -12.84
N VAL A 111 -2.18 -9.54 -12.79
CA VAL A 111 -2.41 -8.39 -13.70
C VAL A 111 -1.56 -8.42 -14.97
N GLY A 112 -0.74 -9.45 -15.18
CA GLY A 112 0.17 -9.56 -16.32
C GLY A 112 1.25 -8.47 -16.37
N MET A 113 1.50 -7.76 -15.26
CA MET A 113 2.49 -6.69 -15.21
C MET A 113 3.90 -7.25 -15.00
N PRO A 114 4.91 -6.74 -15.75
CA PRO A 114 6.30 -7.12 -15.51
C PRO A 114 6.79 -6.49 -14.20
N ILE A 115 6.81 -7.28 -13.12
CA ILE A 115 7.36 -6.88 -11.81
C ILE A 115 8.89 -7.06 -11.80
N LEU A 116 9.54 -6.73 -12.90
CA LEU A 116 10.99 -6.76 -12.98
C LEU A 116 11.52 -5.42 -12.46
N PRO A 117 12.64 -5.42 -11.70
CA PRO A 117 13.33 -4.19 -11.36
C PRO A 117 13.54 -3.32 -12.61
N VAL A 118 13.44 -2.00 -12.50
CA VAL A 118 13.56 -1.07 -13.64
C VAL A 118 14.84 -1.30 -14.47
N THR A 119 15.90 -1.79 -13.83
CA THR A 119 17.15 -2.20 -14.50
C THR A 119 16.97 -3.43 -15.38
N ILE A 120 16.23 -4.43 -14.91
CA ILE A 120 15.93 -5.64 -15.66
C ILE A 120 14.90 -5.36 -16.75
N THR A 121 13.86 -4.53 -16.51
CA THR A 121 12.94 -4.14 -17.59
C THR A 121 13.65 -3.34 -18.67
N LYS A 122 14.52 -2.37 -18.33
CA LYS A 122 15.33 -1.65 -19.32
C LYS A 122 16.21 -2.58 -20.13
N LYS A 123 16.83 -3.58 -19.48
CA LYS A 123 17.65 -4.58 -20.17
C LYS A 123 16.78 -5.44 -21.10
N LEU A 124 15.63 -5.92 -20.63
CA LEU A 124 14.68 -6.69 -21.45
C LEU A 124 14.18 -5.88 -22.66
N THR A 125 13.83 -4.61 -22.47
CA THR A 125 13.39 -3.71 -23.54
C THR A 125 14.50 -3.51 -24.57
N LYS A 126 15.75 -3.34 -24.11
CA LYS A 126 16.92 -3.23 -24.98
C LYS A 126 17.15 -4.53 -25.76
N ASP A 127 17.15 -5.68 -25.09
CA ASP A 127 17.36 -6.99 -25.71
C ASP A 127 16.25 -7.31 -26.74
N LEU A 128 15.00 -6.91 -26.46
CA LEU A 128 13.87 -7.03 -27.40
C LEU A 128 13.99 -6.11 -28.62
N THR A 129 14.47 -4.87 -28.43
CA THR A 129 14.68 -3.95 -29.55
C THR A 129 15.84 -4.41 -30.43
N GLU A 130 16.93 -4.90 -29.84
CA GLU A 130 18.07 -5.48 -30.57
C GLU A 130 17.65 -6.73 -31.35
N ALA A 131 16.87 -7.65 -30.75
CA ALA A 131 16.35 -8.84 -31.42
C ALA A 131 15.33 -8.50 -32.53
N ALA A 132 14.57 -7.42 -32.39
CA ALA A 132 13.65 -6.95 -33.43
C ALA A 132 14.39 -6.26 -34.60
N SER A 133 15.54 -5.63 -34.35
CA SER A 133 16.39 -5.02 -35.40
C SER A 133 17.31 -6.01 -36.14
N LEU A 134 17.34 -7.28 -35.70
CA LEU A 134 18.09 -8.38 -36.33
C LEU A 134 17.20 -9.28 -37.22
N ARG A 135 15.94 -8.87 -37.46
CA ARG A 135 15.03 -9.44 -38.47
C ARG A 135 14.86 -8.45 -39.62
#